data_AF-A0A851Y6J7-F1
#
_entry.id   AF-A0A851Y6J7-F1
#
_cell.length_a   1.000
_cell.length_b   1.000
_cell.length_c   1.000
_cell.angle_alpha   90.00
_cell.angle_beta   90.00
_cell.angle_gamma   90.00
#
_symmetry.space_group_name_H-M   'P 1'
#
loop_
_entity.id
_entity.type
_entity.pdbx_description
1 polymer ?
#
loop_
_entity_poly.entity_id
_entity_poly.type
_entity_poly.pdbx_seq_one_letter_code
_entity_poly.pdbx_strand_id
1 'polypeptide(L)'
;VNRVNAQAVLTFSFLFAEACPTLPTTKFADVTAEMYPLGTRLYYECDRGYTRRSGQYLGIQCQNIQQVASWFYKEFECIDEKVLLSMAPTMELGVTQKPERKTQKTPAPQKQVTLSVSSQKDFCGPPKTVPHASLSLNKQYYVGQVLHFKCQSGYDKRPPTSGTRECKKVNGKINWTPLDMRCTNDS
;
A
#
# COMPACT_ATOMS: atom_id res chain seq x y z
N VAL A 1 -19.98 -49.65 24.34
CA VAL A 1 -20.72 -48.49 23.77
C VAL A 1 -19.72 -47.36 23.58
N ASN A 2 -19.70 -46.80 22.37
CA ASN A 2 -18.61 -46.03 21.78
C ASN A 2 -18.29 -44.68 22.45
N ARG A 3 -17.00 -44.33 22.40
CA ARG A 3 -16.41 -42.99 22.66
C ARG A 3 -16.91 -41.94 21.67
N VAL A 4 -17.11 -40.71 22.16
CA VAL A 4 -16.90 -39.42 21.47
C VAL A 4 -16.79 -38.35 22.55
N ASN A 5 -15.58 -38.01 23.04
CA ASN A 5 -14.75 -36.88 22.57
C ASN A 5 -15.55 -35.64 22.12
N ALA A 6 -15.96 -34.82 23.09
CA ALA A 6 -16.37 -33.45 22.84
C ALA A 6 -15.09 -32.62 22.64
N GLN A 7 -14.84 -32.27 21.38
CA GLN A 7 -13.73 -31.44 20.96
C GLN A 7 -13.72 -30.12 21.72
N ALA A 8 -12.53 -29.78 22.24
CA ALA A 8 -12.20 -28.42 22.64
C ALA A 8 -12.52 -27.48 21.48
N VAL A 9 -13.52 -26.62 21.69
CA VAL A 9 -13.78 -25.49 20.82
C VAL A 9 -12.58 -24.57 20.96
N LEU A 10 -11.61 -24.72 20.06
CA LEU A 10 -10.59 -23.71 19.81
C LEU A 10 -11.34 -22.50 19.26
N THR A 11 -11.81 -21.64 20.15
CA THR A 11 -12.09 -20.26 19.82
C THR A 11 -10.76 -19.68 19.36
N PHE A 12 -10.53 -19.68 18.04
CA PHE A 12 -9.65 -18.72 17.42
C PHE A 12 -10.23 -17.36 17.79
N SER A 13 -9.71 -16.78 18.87
CA SER A 13 -9.86 -15.37 19.16
C SER A 13 -9.17 -14.64 18.02
N PHE A 14 -9.89 -14.47 16.90
CA PHE A 14 -9.68 -13.33 16.05
C PHE A 14 -9.86 -12.14 16.96
N LEU A 15 -8.75 -11.54 17.39
CA LEU A 15 -8.74 -10.17 17.88
C LEU A 15 -9.32 -9.35 16.73
N PHE A 16 -10.64 -9.15 16.72
CA PHE A 16 -11.30 -8.31 15.75
C PHE A 16 -10.74 -6.90 15.99
N ALA A 17 -9.78 -6.51 15.17
CA ALA A 17 -9.29 -5.14 15.17
C ALA A 17 -10.52 -4.25 14.95
N GLU A 18 -10.83 -3.39 15.92
CA GLU A 18 -12.02 -2.53 15.86
C GLU A 18 -11.86 -1.57 14.68
N ALA A 19 -12.88 -1.50 13.82
CA ALA A 19 -12.87 -0.69 12.62
C ALA A 19 -12.97 0.81 12.95
N CYS A 20 -12.17 1.62 12.26
CA CYS A 20 -12.26 3.07 12.32
C CYS A 20 -13.40 3.59 11.45
N PRO A 21 -13.96 4.77 11.79
CA PRO A 21 -14.84 5.48 10.88
C PRO A 21 -14.11 5.83 9.59
N THR A 22 -14.86 6.04 8.50
CA THR A 22 -14.32 6.48 7.22
C THR A 22 -13.40 7.67 7.39
N LEU A 23 -12.21 7.60 6.78
CA LEU A 23 -11.21 8.65 6.89
C LEU A 23 -11.75 9.95 6.26
N PRO A 24 -11.78 11.08 7.00
CA PRO A 24 -12.19 12.34 6.41
C PRO A 24 -11.24 12.75 5.28
N THR A 25 -11.82 13.07 4.12
CA THR A 25 -11.07 13.41 2.90
C THR A 25 -10.15 14.59 3.12
N THR A 26 -8.87 14.43 2.78
CA THR A 26 -7.88 15.51 2.69
C THR A 26 -7.49 15.62 1.23
N LYS A 27 -7.88 16.71 0.57
CA LYS A 27 -7.60 16.89 -0.87
C LYS A 27 -6.11 17.07 -1.10
N PHE A 28 -5.62 16.53 -2.21
CA PHE A 28 -4.23 16.70 -2.68
C PHE A 28 -3.17 16.22 -1.67
N ALA A 29 -3.50 15.21 -0.88
CA ALA A 29 -2.59 14.59 0.07
C ALA A 29 -2.48 13.09 -0.22
N ASP A 30 -1.25 12.58 -0.22
CA ASP A 30 -0.97 11.15 -0.20
C ASP A 30 -1.11 10.65 1.24
N VAL A 31 -1.73 9.48 1.40
CA VAL A 31 -2.00 8.86 2.71
C VAL A 31 -1.33 7.51 2.78
N THR A 32 -0.50 7.29 3.80
CA THR A 32 0.17 6.01 4.06
C THR A 32 -0.04 5.61 5.51
N ALA A 33 -0.09 4.32 5.81
CA ALA A 33 -0.17 3.82 7.19
C ALA A 33 1.18 3.23 7.60
N GLU A 34 1.52 3.31 8.88
CA GLU A 34 2.75 2.67 9.41
C GLU A 34 2.67 1.14 9.40
N MET A 35 1.47 0.60 9.64
CA MET A 35 1.25 -0.83 9.78
C MET A 35 -0.08 -1.22 9.14
N TYR A 36 -0.13 -2.40 8.53
CA TYR A 36 -1.29 -2.95 7.86
C TYR A 36 -1.54 -4.38 8.34
N PRO A 37 -2.74 -4.71 8.87
CA PRO A 37 -3.00 -6.05 9.37
C PRO A 37 -3.00 -7.09 8.24
N LEU A 38 -2.73 -8.34 8.61
CA LEU A 38 -2.88 -9.49 7.71
C LEU A 38 -4.22 -9.48 6.97
N GLY A 39 -4.17 -9.83 5.69
CA GLY A 39 -5.32 -9.83 4.80
C GLY A 39 -5.58 -8.50 4.07
N THR A 40 -5.00 -7.38 4.55
CA THR A 40 -5.15 -6.06 3.90
C THR A 40 -4.77 -6.12 2.42
N ARG A 41 -5.62 -5.57 1.54
CA ARG A 41 -5.35 -5.41 0.12
C ARG A 41 -5.24 -3.94 -0.25
N LEU A 42 -4.19 -3.60 -0.99
CA LEU A 42 -3.97 -2.26 -1.53
C LEU A 42 -3.76 -2.34 -3.05
N TYR A 43 -3.97 -1.23 -3.74
CA TYR A 43 -3.83 -1.15 -5.19
C TYR A 43 -2.94 0.04 -5.54
N TYR A 44 -2.02 -0.17 -6.46
CA TYR A 44 -1.30 0.93 -7.10
C TYR A 44 -2.13 1.47 -8.26
N GLU A 45 -2.15 2.79 -8.38
CA GLU A 45 -2.71 3.55 -9.48
C GLU A 45 -1.58 4.34 -10.14
N CYS A 46 -1.53 4.34 -11.48
CA CYS A 46 -0.50 5.08 -12.20
C CYS A 46 -0.77 6.58 -12.14
N ASP A 47 0.31 7.34 -12.05
CA ASP A 47 0.25 8.80 -12.12
C ASP A 47 -0.18 9.27 -13.51
N ARG A 48 -0.65 10.52 -13.61
CA ARG A 48 -1.09 11.10 -14.89
C ARG A 48 0.02 11.03 -15.95
N GLY A 49 -0.33 10.58 -17.16
CA GLY A 49 0.59 10.39 -18.28
C GLY A 49 1.28 9.03 -18.30
N TYR A 50 1.00 8.17 -17.31
CA TYR A 50 1.46 6.80 -17.27
C TYR A 50 0.25 5.86 -17.23
N THR A 51 0.40 4.71 -17.88
CA THR A 51 -0.62 3.67 -17.86
C THR A 51 -0.02 2.33 -17.45
N ARG A 52 -0.87 1.45 -16.94
CA ARG A 52 -0.44 0.13 -16.46
C ARG A 52 -0.10 -0.76 -17.65
N ARG A 53 1.05 -1.45 -17.62
CA ARG A 53 1.35 -2.51 -18.59
C ARG A 53 0.22 -3.55 -18.60
N SER A 54 -0.23 -3.95 -19.80
CA SER A 54 -1.37 -4.86 -19.97
C SER A 54 -1.19 -6.15 -19.14
N GLY A 55 -2.24 -6.55 -18.40
CA GLY A 55 -2.20 -7.71 -17.51
C GLY A 55 -3.27 -7.70 -16.40
N GLN A 56 -3.38 -8.82 -15.68
CA GLN A 56 -4.31 -9.00 -14.54
C GLN A 56 -3.66 -8.55 -13.23
N TYR A 57 -3.54 -7.23 -13.02
CA TYR A 57 -3.11 -6.71 -11.72
C TYR A 57 -4.28 -6.71 -10.72
N LEU A 58 -4.10 -7.46 -9.62
CA LEU A 58 -5.10 -7.68 -8.57
C LEU A 58 -4.78 -6.97 -7.25
N GLY A 59 -3.78 -6.08 -7.23
CA GLY A 59 -3.32 -5.43 -6.01
C GLY A 59 -2.17 -6.19 -5.31
N ILE A 60 -1.73 -5.62 -4.19
CA ILE A 60 -0.84 -6.26 -3.23
C ILE A 60 -1.64 -6.71 -2.01
N GLN A 61 -1.18 -7.76 -1.33
CA GLN A 61 -1.86 -8.25 -0.13
C GLN A 61 -0.86 -8.49 1.01
N CYS A 62 -1.21 -8.06 2.22
CA CYS A 62 -0.46 -8.40 3.42
C CYS A 62 -0.76 -9.85 3.79
N GLN A 63 0.25 -10.72 3.75
CA GLN A 63 0.12 -12.16 3.96
C GLN A 63 1.11 -12.64 5.02
N ASN A 64 0.78 -13.75 5.67
CA ASN A 64 1.75 -14.46 6.50
C ASN A 64 2.64 -15.30 5.59
N ILE A 65 3.89 -14.88 5.43
CA ILE A 65 4.91 -15.56 4.65
C ILE A 65 5.97 -16.04 5.65
N GLN A 66 6.09 -17.36 5.81
CA GLN A 66 7.08 -17.97 6.70
C GLN A 66 7.02 -17.44 8.15
N GLN A 67 5.81 -17.33 8.72
CA GLN A 67 5.57 -16.84 10.09
C GLN A 67 5.84 -15.35 10.31
N VAL A 68 5.97 -14.57 9.22
CA VAL A 68 6.15 -13.12 9.25
C VAL A 68 5.12 -12.48 8.33
N ALA A 69 4.51 -11.38 8.77
CA ALA A 69 3.63 -10.59 7.93
C ALA A 69 4.48 -9.84 6.88
N SER A 70 4.23 -10.11 5.61
CA SER A 70 4.93 -9.48 4.50
C SER A 70 4.01 -9.27 3.30
N TRP A 71 4.31 -8.24 2.51
CA TRP A 71 3.55 -7.92 1.32
C TRP A 71 3.82 -8.93 0.21
N PHE A 72 2.76 -9.58 -0.25
CA PHE A 72 2.78 -10.34 -1.48
C PHE A 72 2.55 -9.40 -2.68
N TYR A 73 3.58 -9.26 -3.52
CA TYR A 73 3.55 -8.42 -4.71
C TYR A 73 3.22 -9.23 -5.96
N LYS A 74 2.30 -8.72 -6.77
CA LYS A 74 2.15 -9.12 -8.18
C LYS A 74 2.95 -8.17 -9.07
N GLU A 75 3.25 -8.64 -10.28
CA GLU A 75 3.90 -7.82 -11.30
C GLU A 75 3.01 -6.61 -11.63
N PHE A 76 3.60 -5.42 -11.54
CA PHE A 76 2.94 -4.14 -11.77
C PHE A 76 4.00 -3.11 -12.19
N GLU A 77 3.74 -2.44 -13.30
CA GLU A 77 4.62 -1.40 -13.85
C GLU A 77 3.76 -0.35 -14.56
N CYS A 78 4.06 0.91 -14.33
CA CYS A 78 3.49 2.05 -15.04
C CYS A 78 4.46 2.47 -16.14
N ILE A 79 3.96 2.52 -17.37
CA ILE A 79 4.69 2.87 -18.57
C ILE A 79 4.17 4.19 -19.12
N ASP A 80 5.07 5.02 -19.64
CA ASP A 80 4.70 6.30 -20.25
C ASP A 80 3.77 6.04 -21.44
N GLU A 81 2.62 6.72 -21.46
CA GLU A 81 1.63 6.60 -22.53
C GLU A 81 2.24 6.86 -23.91
N LYS A 82 3.22 7.76 -24.01
CA LYS A 82 3.91 8.09 -25.26
C LYS A 82 4.72 6.90 -25.79
N VAL A 83 5.27 6.07 -24.91
CA VAL A 83 6.00 4.86 -25.31
C VAL A 83 5.03 3.85 -25.94
N LEU A 84 3.84 3.68 -25.37
CA LEU A 84 2.81 2.83 -25.98
C LEU A 84 2.35 3.35 -27.33
N LEU A 85 2.17 4.65 -27.47
CA LEU A 85 1.79 5.27 -28.74
C LEU A 85 2.89 5.13 -29.81
N SER A 86 4.16 5.10 -29.41
CA SER A 86 5.30 4.86 -30.30
C SER A 86 5.50 3.39 -30.71
N MET A 87 4.89 2.44 -29.97
CA MET A 87 4.94 1.01 -30.24
C MET A 87 3.69 0.49 -30.98
N ALA A 88 2.78 1.38 -31.41
CA ALA A 88 1.67 1.01 -32.28
C ALA A 88 2.22 0.42 -33.60
N PRO A 89 1.71 -0.73 -34.09
CA PRO A 89 2.33 -1.42 -35.20
C PRO A 89 2.14 -0.63 -36.49
N THR A 90 3.22 -0.05 -37.01
CA THR A 90 3.35 0.18 -38.44
C THR A 90 3.55 -1.19 -39.06
N MET A 91 2.63 -1.66 -39.91
CA MET A 91 2.93 -2.80 -40.79
C MET A 91 4.00 -2.32 -41.77
N GLU A 92 5.26 -2.59 -41.49
CA GLU A 92 6.31 -2.52 -42.51
C GLU A 92 7.34 -3.64 -42.30
N LEU A 93 7.79 -4.12 -43.45
CA LEU A 93 8.48 -5.36 -43.73
C LEU A 93 9.81 -5.50 -42.95
N GLY A 94 10.15 -6.74 -42.60
CA GLY A 94 11.19 -7.03 -41.62
C GLY A 94 12.62 -6.63 -42.01
N VAL A 95 13.42 -6.32 -40.99
CA VAL A 95 14.88 -6.42 -41.03
C VAL A 95 15.37 -6.95 -39.68
N THR A 96 16.04 -8.10 -39.75
CA THR A 96 16.68 -8.84 -38.67
C THR A 96 17.72 -7.99 -37.95
N GLN A 97 17.74 -8.01 -36.60
CA GLN A 97 18.99 -7.86 -35.83
C GLN A 97 18.83 -8.30 -34.36
N LYS A 98 19.74 -9.18 -33.95
CA LYS A 98 20.00 -9.65 -32.57
C LYS A 98 21.06 -8.73 -31.93
N PRO A 99 20.89 -8.32 -30.66
CA PRO A 99 22.00 -8.44 -29.69
C PRO A 99 21.47 -8.87 -28.30
N GLU A 100 21.98 -9.96 -27.72
CA GLU A 100 23.12 -10.04 -26.77
C GLU A 100 22.82 -9.67 -25.30
N ARG A 101 23.42 -10.48 -24.44
CA ARG A 101 23.16 -10.76 -23.02
C ARG A 101 24.02 -9.86 -22.12
N LYS A 102 23.50 -9.50 -20.93
CA LYS A 102 24.16 -9.20 -19.60
C LYS A 102 23.41 -8.05 -18.90
N THR A 103 23.13 -7.99 -17.59
CA THR A 103 23.62 -8.66 -16.37
C THR A 103 22.52 -8.59 -15.29
N GLN A 104 22.37 -9.65 -14.50
CA GLN A 104 21.59 -9.68 -13.25
C GLN A 104 22.12 -8.62 -12.27
N LYS A 105 21.27 -7.68 -11.85
CA LYS A 105 21.49 -6.89 -10.63
C LYS A 105 20.65 -7.50 -9.51
N THR A 106 21.36 -8.09 -8.55
CA THR A 106 20.87 -8.49 -7.23
C THR A 106 20.21 -7.30 -6.53
N PRO A 107 19.02 -7.43 -5.92
CA PRO A 107 18.46 -6.36 -5.10
C PRO A 107 19.23 -6.25 -3.78
N ALA A 108 19.66 -5.03 -3.45
CA ALA A 108 20.32 -4.70 -2.18
C ALA A 108 19.37 -4.81 -0.98
N PRO A 109 19.87 -5.03 0.25
CA PRO A 109 19.05 -5.28 1.43
C PRO A 109 18.33 -4.03 1.91
N GLN A 110 17.04 -4.16 2.20
CA GLN A 110 16.20 -3.09 2.73
C GLN A 110 16.59 -2.75 4.18
N LYS A 111 16.71 -1.46 4.46
CA LYS A 111 16.96 -0.90 5.79
C LYS A 111 15.76 -1.21 6.69
N GLN A 112 15.92 -2.19 7.58
CA GLN A 112 14.89 -2.60 8.54
C GLN A 112 14.62 -1.49 9.55
N VAL A 113 13.42 -0.93 9.51
CA VAL A 113 12.84 -0.22 10.66
C VAL A 113 12.53 -1.29 11.71
N THR A 114 13.10 -1.15 12.91
CA THR A 114 12.99 -2.11 14.01
C THR A 114 11.57 -2.11 14.60
N LEU A 115 10.64 -2.74 13.90
CA LEU A 115 9.35 -3.14 14.48
C LEU A 115 9.61 -4.24 15.50
N SER A 116 8.90 -4.19 16.64
CA SER A 116 9.00 -5.23 17.66
C SER A 116 8.71 -6.61 17.03
N VAL A 117 9.47 -7.63 17.43
CA VAL A 117 9.39 -9.01 16.86
C VAL A 117 7.97 -9.61 16.94
N SER A 118 7.14 -9.12 17.88
CA SER A 118 5.73 -9.49 17.98
C SER A 118 4.87 -8.82 16.90
N SER A 119 5.06 -7.51 16.65
CA SER A 119 4.29 -6.78 15.64
C SER A 119 4.57 -7.26 14.21
N GLN A 120 5.76 -7.79 13.95
CA GLN A 120 6.14 -8.31 12.63
C GLN A 120 5.35 -9.54 12.18
N LYS A 121 4.69 -10.27 13.07
CA LYS A 121 3.90 -11.47 12.69
C LYS A 121 2.50 -11.13 12.19
N ASP A 122 1.94 -10.03 12.69
CA ASP A 122 0.53 -9.69 12.50
C ASP A 122 0.33 -8.50 11.56
N PHE A 123 1.39 -7.70 11.33
CA PHE A 123 1.31 -6.49 10.54
C PHE A 123 2.43 -6.37 9.52
N CYS A 124 2.06 -6.04 8.28
CA CYS A 124 3.00 -5.57 7.28
C CYS A 124 3.32 -4.08 7.55
N GLY A 125 4.57 -3.68 7.31
CA GLY A 125 4.94 -2.25 7.28
C GLY A 125 4.43 -1.53 6.03
N PRO A 126 4.90 -0.30 5.74
CA PRO A 126 4.56 0.39 4.50
C PRO A 126 5.01 -0.43 3.28
N PRO A 127 4.18 -0.57 2.24
CA PRO A 127 4.59 -1.28 1.04
C PRO A 127 5.63 -0.46 0.25
N LYS A 128 6.37 -1.13 -0.63
CA LYS A 128 7.43 -0.49 -1.43
C LYS A 128 6.84 0.53 -2.40
N THR A 129 7.51 1.66 -2.59
CA THR A 129 7.13 2.62 -3.64
C THR A 129 7.31 2.03 -5.04
N VAL A 130 6.40 2.35 -5.95
CA VAL A 130 6.50 2.00 -7.37
C VAL A 130 6.68 3.29 -8.18
N PRO A 131 7.63 3.35 -9.14
CA PRO A 131 7.78 4.52 -9.99
C PRO A 131 6.50 4.87 -10.75
N HIS A 132 6.17 6.15 -10.78
CA HIS A 132 4.99 6.68 -11.49
C HIS A 132 3.67 6.07 -11.01
N ALA A 133 3.59 5.69 -9.74
CA ALA A 133 2.40 5.15 -9.15
C ALA A 133 2.24 5.57 -7.68
N SER A 134 1.00 5.74 -7.29
CA SER A 134 0.58 6.01 -5.91
C SER A 134 -0.33 4.89 -5.41
N LEU A 135 -0.43 4.72 -4.09
CA LEU A 135 -1.39 3.78 -3.51
C LEU A 135 -2.77 4.42 -3.54
N SER A 136 -3.76 3.65 -3.98
CA SER A 136 -5.15 4.02 -3.81
C SER A 136 -5.50 4.07 -2.33
N LEU A 137 -6.39 4.99 -1.99
CA LEU A 137 -6.80 5.17 -0.60
C LEU A 137 -7.45 3.89 -0.08
N ASN A 138 -6.91 3.33 1.00
CA ASN A 138 -7.52 2.19 1.66
C ASN A 138 -8.91 2.58 2.20
N LYS A 139 -9.91 1.72 1.96
CA LYS A 139 -11.30 1.96 2.35
C LYS A 139 -11.53 1.77 3.85
N GLN A 140 -10.71 0.96 4.51
CA GLN A 140 -10.91 0.57 5.91
C GLN A 140 -9.62 0.61 6.71
N TYR A 141 -9.66 1.30 7.85
CA TYR A 141 -8.59 1.35 8.84
C TYR A 141 -9.08 0.81 10.19
N TYR A 142 -8.16 0.59 11.12
CA TYR A 142 -8.39 -0.05 12.41
C TYR A 142 -7.78 0.74 13.56
N VAL A 143 -8.38 0.60 14.75
CA VAL A 143 -7.93 1.28 15.97
C VAL A 143 -6.45 0.98 16.22
N GLY A 144 -5.70 2.02 16.57
CA GLY A 144 -4.25 1.97 16.77
C GLY A 144 -3.42 2.22 15.49
N GLN A 145 -4.03 2.26 14.30
CA GLN A 145 -3.28 2.64 13.09
C GLN A 145 -2.97 4.14 13.07
N VAL A 146 -1.71 4.45 12.77
CA VAL A 146 -1.21 5.80 12.49
C VAL A 146 -1.10 5.97 10.98
N LEU A 147 -1.75 7.02 10.48
CA LEU A 147 -1.70 7.45 9.09
C LEU A 147 -0.84 8.69 8.96
N HIS A 148 0.08 8.66 8.00
CA HIS A 148 0.91 9.76 7.56
C HIS A 148 0.30 10.41 6.32
N PHE A 149 0.11 11.71 6.41
CA PHE A 149 -0.36 12.57 5.33
C PHE A 149 0.80 13.40 4.82
N LYS A 150 0.92 13.50 3.50
CA LYS A 150 1.88 14.37 2.84
C LYS A 150 1.21 15.07 1.68
N CYS A 151 1.34 16.40 1.58
CA CYS A 151 0.83 17.12 0.43
C CYS A 151 1.54 16.68 -0.85
N GLN A 152 0.76 16.54 -1.91
CA GLN A 152 1.25 16.29 -3.25
C GLN A 152 2.00 17.52 -3.77
N SER A 153 3.01 17.28 -4.60
CA SER A 153 3.81 18.33 -5.22
C SER A 153 2.93 19.36 -5.93
N GLY A 154 3.13 20.64 -5.63
CA GLY A 154 2.33 21.74 -6.19
C GLY A 154 1.14 22.15 -5.32
N TYR A 155 0.79 21.36 -4.30
CA TYR A 155 -0.20 21.69 -3.26
C TYR A 155 0.42 21.82 -1.86
N ASP A 156 1.75 21.95 -1.81
CA ASP A 156 2.59 22.04 -0.62
C ASP A 156 3.06 23.48 -0.36
N LYS A 157 2.29 24.49 -0.80
CA LYS A 157 2.69 25.91 -0.75
C LYS A 157 2.65 26.51 0.65
N ARG A 158 1.84 25.94 1.56
CA ARG A 158 1.69 26.44 2.94
C ARG A 158 2.04 25.34 3.95
N PRO A 159 2.91 25.62 4.93
CA PRO A 159 3.17 24.69 6.01
C PRO A 159 1.96 24.64 6.98
N PRO A 160 1.76 23.52 7.69
CA PRO A 160 2.51 22.28 7.58
C PRO A 160 2.11 21.44 6.34
N THR A 161 3.11 20.90 5.63
CA THR A 161 2.93 20.12 4.40
C THR A 161 2.78 18.61 4.66
N SER A 162 2.86 18.21 5.92
CA SER A 162 2.71 16.83 6.38
C SER A 162 2.14 16.79 7.79
N GLY A 163 1.48 15.69 8.14
CA GLY A 163 0.90 15.48 9.46
C GLY A 163 0.45 14.05 9.65
N THR A 164 -0.06 13.74 10.84
CA THR A 164 -0.52 12.39 11.16
C THR A 164 -1.94 12.37 11.70
N ARG A 165 -2.64 11.27 11.45
CA ARG A 165 -3.86 10.91 12.18
C ARG A 165 -3.70 9.54 12.78
N GLU A 166 -4.10 9.40 14.03
CA GLU A 166 -4.22 8.12 14.68
C GLU A 166 -5.69 7.80 14.92
N CYS A 167 -6.09 6.56 14.71
CA CYS A 167 -7.43 6.11 15.07
C CYS A 167 -7.43 5.62 16.52
N LYS A 168 -8.13 6.33 17.40
CA LYS A 168 -8.14 6.05 18.84
C LYS A 168 -9.54 5.78 19.34
N LYS A 169 -9.64 4.91 20.35
CA LYS A 169 -10.83 4.77 21.19
C LYS A 169 -10.65 5.63 22.44
N VAL A 170 -11.43 6.70 22.54
CA VAL A 170 -11.42 7.63 23.69
C VAL A 170 -12.82 7.63 24.29
N ASN A 171 -12.92 7.34 25.59
CA ASN A 171 -14.19 7.27 26.33
C ASN A 171 -15.23 6.35 25.65
N GLY A 172 -14.78 5.20 25.15
CA GLY A 172 -15.63 4.23 24.45
C GLY A 172 -15.97 4.59 23.00
N LYS A 173 -15.61 5.78 22.50
CA LYS A 173 -15.87 6.22 21.12
C LYS A 173 -14.60 6.18 20.27
N ILE A 174 -14.70 5.56 19.09
CA ILE A 174 -13.59 5.48 18.12
C ILE A 174 -13.63 6.71 17.21
N ASN A 175 -12.57 7.50 17.20
CA ASN A 175 -12.43 8.68 16.33
C ASN A 175 -10.99 8.83 15.81
N TRP A 176 -10.85 9.52 14.68
CA TRP A 176 -9.56 10.01 14.22
C TRP A 176 -9.10 11.19 15.07
N THR A 177 -7.80 11.27 15.37
CA THR A 177 -7.21 12.48 15.93
C THR A 177 -7.33 13.65 14.94
N PRO A 178 -7.37 14.90 15.44
CA PRO A 178 -7.31 16.08 14.58
C PRO A 178 -6.08 16.04 13.67
N LEU A 179 -6.22 16.57 12.46
CA LEU A 179 -5.13 16.77 11.52
C LEU A 179 -5.03 18.25 11.23
N ASP A 180 -3.91 18.84 11.64
CA ASP A 180 -3.64 20.26 11.46
C ASP A 180 -2.74 20.46 10.25
N MET A 181 -3.28 20.20 9.05
CA MET A 181 -2.63 20.54 7.76
C MET A 181 -3.70 20.70 6.67
N ARG A 182 -3.37 21.50 5.66
CA ARG A 182 -4.20 21.70 4.46
C ARG A 182 -3.30 21.86 3.23
N CYS A 183 -3.53 21.03 2.22
CA CYS A 183 -2.78 21.11 0.97
C CYS A 183 -3.43 22.14 0.04
N THR A 184 -2.69 23.19 -0.30
CA THR A 184 -3.11 24.29 -1.17
C THR A 184 -2.03 24.59 -2.19
N ASN A 185 -2.45 24.89 -3.41
CA ASN A 185 -1.59 25.47 -4.44
C ASN A 185 -1.56 27.01 -4.36
N ASP A 186 -2.44 27.59 -3.56
CA ASP A 186 -2.44 29.01 -3.23
C ASP A 186 -1.24 29.33 -2.33
N SER A 187 -0.46 30.33 -2.75
CA SER A 187 0.68 30.85 -1.98
C SER A 187 0.18 31.70 -0.81
#